data_AF-A0A932UZW4-F1
#
_entry.id   AF-A0A932UZW4-F1
#
_cell.length_a   1.000
_cell.length_b   1.000
_cell.length_c   1.000
_cell.angle_alpha   90.00
_cell.angle_beta   90.00
_cell.angle_gamma   90.00
#
_symmetry.space_group_name_H-M   'P 1'
#
loop_
_entity.id
_entity.type
_entity.pdbx_description
1 polymer ?
#
loop_
_entity_poly.entity_id
_entity_poly.type
_entity_poly.pdbx_seq_one_letter_code
_entity_poly.pdbx_strand_id
1 'polypeptide(L)'
;MKPVAQKKRPKFGIKKGDQVQVIAGKAKGQVGEVLRVDPLRHVVHVKNVNMQMRHTKPRREGQQGGIVPQEGPLHISNVLKFCPSCERGVRKICTDNKGCPNYRKKQA
;
A
#
# COMPACT_ATOMS: atom_id res chain seq x y z
N MET A 1 -15.49 -6.82 -35.30
CA MET A 1 -15.14 -6.90 -33.86
C MET A 1 -14.57 -5.56 -33.43
N LYS A 2 -15.23 -4.83 -32.51
CA LYS A 2 -14.72 -3.53 -32.02
C LYS A 2 -13.61 -3.79 -31.00
N PRO A 3 -12.42 -3.15 -31.08
CA PRO A 3 -11.43 -3.25 -30.02
C PRO A 3 -12.03 -2.70 -28.73
N VAL A 4 -11.91 -3.45 -27.63
CA VAL A 4 -12.43 -3.06 -26.31
C VAL A 4 -11.84 -1.70 -25.95
N ALA A 5 -12.70 -0.69 -25.79
CA ALA A 5 -12.30 0.68 -25.49
C ALA A 5 -11.34 0.72 -24.30
N GLN A 6 -10.14 1.26 -24.51
CA GLN A 6 -9.11 1.37 -23.50
C GLN A 6 -9.57 2.38 -22.44
N LYS A 7 -10.20 1.90 -21.36
CA LYS A 7 -10.65 2.76 -20.25
C LYS A 7 -9.47 3.60 -19.75
N LYS A 8 -9.63 4.93 -19.73
CA LYS A 8 -8.67 5.87 -19.12
C LYS A 8 -8.43 5.43 -17.67
N ARG A 9 -7.20 4.98 -17.39
CA ARG A 9 -6.80 4.60 -16.03
C ARG A 9 -6.46 5.88 -15.26
N PRO A 10 -7.02 6.09 -14.05
CA PRO A 10 -6.62 7.20 -13.21
C PRO A 10 -5.12 7.12 -12.88
N LYS A 11 -4.45 8.27 -12.89
CA LYS A 11 -3.01 8.39 -12.63
C LYS A 11 -2.78 8.51 -11.13
N PHE A 12 -2.10 7.53 -10.54
CA PHE A 12 -1.73 7.54 -9.13
C PHE A 12 -0.26 7.91 -8.94
N GLY A 13 0.04 8.53 -7.80
CA GLY A 13 1.42 8.82 -7.40
C GLY A 13 2.19 7.60 -6.87
N ILE A 14 1.52 6.47 -6.64
CA ILE A 14 2.07 5.26 -6.01
C ILE A 14 2.22 4.16 -7.05
N LYS A 15 3.38 3.50 -7.05
CA LYS A 15 3.70 2.36 -7.92
C LYS A 15 3.92 1.08 -7.09
N LYS A 16 4.00 -0.05 -7.78
CA LYS A 16 4.42 -1.32 -7.16
C LYS A 16 5.88 -1.20 -6.71
N GLY A 17 6.20 -1.73 -5.54
CA GLY A 17 7.54 -1.64 -4.93
C GLY A 17 7.81 -0.34 -4.16
N ASP A 18 6.87 0.61 -4.11
CA ASP A 18 7.02 1.78 -3.24
C ASP A 18 6.86 1.36 -1.76
N GLN A 19 7.66 1.94 -0.87
CA GLN A 19 7.41 1.88 0.57
C GLN A 19 6.37 2.93 0.96
N VAL A 20 5.36 2.49 1.72
CA VAL A 20 4.25 3.34 2.14
C VAL A 20 3.96 3.19 3.62
N GLN A 21 3.48 4.28 4.22
CA GLN A 21 2.95 4.32 5.57
C GLN A 21 1.43 4.54 5.54
N VAL A 22 0.70 3.82 6.38
CA VAL A 22 -0.74 3.99 6.55
C VAL A 22 -1.04 5.18 7.47
N ILE A 23 -1.86 6.11 6.99
CA ILE A 23 -2.28 7.32 7.72
C ILE A 23 -3.45 7.03 8.66
N ALA A 24 -4.43 6.28 8.15
CA ALA A 24 -5.74 6.15 8.76
C ALA A 24 -6.30 4.73 8.61
N GLY A 25 -7.17 4.33 9.53
CA GLY A 25 -7.78 3.01 9.59
C GLY A 25 -7.17 2.11 10.67
N LYS A 26 -7.58 0.83 10.67
CA LYS A 26 -7.18 -0.17 11.69
C LYS A 26 -5.67 -0.39 11.76
N ALA A 27 -4.98 -0.24 10.63
CA ALA A 27 -3.54 -0.47 10.51
C ALA A 27 -2.71 0.83 10.50
N LYS A 28 -3.19 1.89 11.16
CA LYS A 28 -2.50 3.19 11.23
C LYS A 28 -1.07 3.07 11.74
N GLY A 29 -0.14 3.77 11.10
CA GLY A 29 1.27 3.85 11.50
C GLY A 29 2.15 2.72 10.96
N GLN A 30 1.56 1.62 10.47
CA GLN A 30 2.31 0.53 9.88
C GLN A 30 2.95 0.97 8.56
N VAL A 31 4.19 0.53 8.36
CA VAL A 31 4.96 0.74 7.13
C VAL A 31 5.05 -0.59 6.39
N GLY A 32 4.87 -0.56 5.08
CA GLY A 32 4.97 -1.76 4.26
C GLY A 32 5.25 -1.45 2.80
N GLU A 33 5.56 -2.50 2.05
CA GLU A 33 5.83 -2.43 0.62
C GLU A 33 4.57 -2.71 -0.20
N VAL A 34 4.38 -1.99 -1.30
CA VAL A 34 3.23 -2.19 -2.20
C VAL A 34 3.47 -3.37 -3.14
N LEU A 35 2.71 -4.44 -2.97
CA LEU A 35 2.73 -5.62 -3.85
C LEU A 35 2.02 -5.34 -5.18
N ARG A 36 0.83 -4.76 -5.08
CA ARG A 36 -0.08 -4.55 -6.21
C ARG A 36 -0.89 -3.28 -6.02
N VAL A 37 -1.11 -2.58 -7.13
CA VAL A 37 -2.02 -1.44 -7.24
C VAL A 37 -3.14 -1.82 -8.21
N ASP A 38 -4.38 -1.63 -7.78
CA ASP A 38 -5.59 -1.83 -8.58
C ASP A 38 -6.16 -0.46 -8.99
N PRO A 39 -5.79 0.06 -10.17
CA PRO A 39 -6.12 1.43 -10.54
C PRO A 39 -7.61 1.66 -10.79
N LEU A 40 -8.37 0.63 -11.15
CA LEU A 40 -9.82 0.76 -11.38
C LEU A 40 -10.61 0.91 -10.08
N ARG A 41 -10.13 0.29 -9.00
CA ARG A 41 -10.82 0.28 -7.70
C ARG A 41 -10.20 1.24 -6.70
N HIS A 42 -9.15 1.95 -7.09
CA HIS A 42 -8.40 2.86 -6.22
C HIS A 42 -7.87 2.19 -4.95
N VAL A 43 -7.52 0.89 -5.03
CA VAL A 43 -6.99 0.12 -3.90
C VAL A 43 -5.56 -0.36 -4.13
N VAL A 44 -4.84 -0.53 -3.04
CA VAL A 44 -3.46 -1.04 -2.97
C VAL A 44 -3.39 -2.21 -2.00
N HIS A 45 -2.54 -3.18 -2.30
CA HIS A 45 -2.21 -4.29 -1.42
C HIS A 45 -0.81 -4.05 -0.88
N VAL A 46 -0.70 -3.96 0.44
CA VAL A 46 0.55 -3.65 1.14
C VAL A 46 0.96 -4.86 1.97
N LYS A 47 2.24 -5.23 1.90
CA LYS A 47 2.79 -6.39 2.59
C LYS A 47 2.60 -6.28 4.10
N ASN A 48 2.11 -7.35 4.72
CA ASN A 48 1.88 -7.47 6.17
C ASN A 48 0.94 -6.43 6.80
N VAL A 49 0.17 -5.70 5.99
CA VAL A 49 -0.79 -4.71 6.47
C VAL A 49 -2.21 -5.22 6.21
N ASN A 50 -3.11 -4.99 7.18
CA ASN A 50 -4.51 -5.36 7.07
C ASN A 50 -4.73 -6.86 6.79
N MET A 51 -4.04 -7.74 7.53
CA MET A 51 -4.20 -9.19 7.40
C MET A 51 -5.63 -9.63 7.70
N GLN A 52 -6.21 -10.41 6.81
CA GLN A 52 -7.54 -10.98 6.91
C GLN A 52 -7.44 -12.50 6.92
N MET A 53 -8.13 -13.13 7.87
CA MET A 53 -8.23 -14.59 7.91
C MET A 53 -9.29 -15.05 6.92
N ARG A 54 -8.86 -15.73 5.86
CA ARG A 54 -9.75 -16.25 4.83
C ARG A 54 -9.84 -17.77 4.93
N HIS A 55 -11.05 -18.24 5.24
CA HIS A 55 -11.38 -19.65 5.16
C HIS A 55 -11.47 -20.05 3.68
N THR A 56 -10.50 -20.85 3.22
CA THR A 56 -10.45 -21.26 1.82
C THR A 56 -10.74 -22.75 1.73
N LYS A 57 -11.79 -23.11 0.98
CA LYS A 57 -12.09 -24.51 0.67
C LYS A 57 -11.01 -25.05 -0.28
N PRO A 58 -10.46 -26.24 -0.02
CA PRO A 58 -9.49 -26.87 -0.91
C PRO A 58 -10.17 -27.19 -2.25
N ARG A 59 -9.49 -26.91 -3.37
CA ARG A 59 -10.07 -27.05 -4.72
C ARG A 59 -9.42 -28.17 -5.54
N ARG A 60 -8.30 -28.73 -5.07
CA ARG A 60 -7.57 -29.84 -5.70
C ARG A 60 -7.17 -30.83 -4.61
N GLU A 61 -7.19 -32.13 -4.92
CA GLU A 61 -6.59 -33.16 -4.07
C GLU A 61 -5.12 -32.80 -3.84
N GLY A 62 -4.73 -32.67 -2.56
CA GLY A 62 -3.39 -32.27 -2.13
C GLY A 62 -3.22 -30.80 -1.71
N GLN A 63 -4.21 -29.92 -1.91
CA GLN A 63 -4.17 -28.60 -1.27
C GLN A 63 -4.73 -28.68 0.14
N GLN A 64 -3.93 -28.33 1.14
CA GLN A 64 -4.37 -28.26 2.52
C GLN A 64 -5.39 -27.12 2.64
N GLY A 65 -6.66 -27.50 2.82
CA GLY A 65 -7.72 -26.57 3.19
C GLY A 65 -7.39 -25.96 4.56
N GLY A 66 -7.69 -24.68 4.75
CA GLY A 66 -7.33 -24.03 6.01
C GLY A 66 -7.63 -22.55 6.07
N ILE A 67 -7.24 -21.96 7.19
CA ILE A 67 -7.27 -20.53 7.44
C ILE A 67 -6.01 -19.95 6.81
N VAL A 68 -6.17 -19.31 5.65
CA VAL A 68 -5.06 -18.65 4.97
C VAL A 68 -5.08 -17.17 5.35
N PRO A 69 -4.00 -16.62 5.95
CA PRO A 69 -3.88 -15.19 6.12
C PRO A 69 -3.65 -14.56 4.75
N GLN A 70 -4.49 -13.60 4.37
CA GLN A 70 -4.36 -12.86 3.12
C GLN A 70 -4.25 -11.36 3.43
N GLU A 71 -3.40 -10.64 2.71
CA GLU A 71 -3.33 -9.19 2.82
C GLU A 71 -4.62 -8.54 2.30
N GLY A 72 -5.15 -7.63 3.10
CA GLY A 72 -6.37 -6.89 2.77
C GLY A 72 -6.07 -5.67 1.89
N PRO A 73 -7.02 -5.25 1.04
CA PRO A 73 -6.89 -4.04 0.27
C PRO A 73 -6.96 -2.80 1.18
N LEU A 74 -6.24 -1.75 0.78
CA LEU A 74 -6.29 -0.42 1.38
C LEU A 74 -6.62 0.62 0.30
N HIS A 75 -7.37 1.65 0.67
CA HIS A 75 -7.66 2.75 -0.26
C HIS A 75 -6.42 3.64 -0.45
N ILE A 76 -6.19 4.13 -1.67
CA ILE A 76 -5.02 4.95 -2.02
C ILE A 76 -4.93 6.23 -1.19
N SER A 77 -6.06 6.81 -0.78
CA SER A 77 -6.06 8.02 0.07
C SER A 77 -5.52 7.79 1.49
N ASN A 78 -5.49 6.54 1.97
CA ASN A 78 -5.07 6.22 3.33
C ASN A 78 -3.58 5.87 3.44
N VAL A 79 -2.82 6.03 2.35
CA VAL A 79 -1.39 5.70 2.29
C VAL A 79 -0.56 6.90 1.83
N LEU A 80 0.63 7.06 2.41
CA LEU A 80 1.65 8.02 1.99
C LEU A 80 2.93 7.28 1.63
N LYS A 81 3.77 7.91 0.80
CA LYS A 81 5.12 7.40 0.57
C LYS A 81 5.94 7.54 1.84
N PHE A 82 6.66 6.50 2.21
CA PHE A 82 7.58 6.55 3.33
C PHE A 82 8.87 7.25 2.89
N CYS A 83 9.29 8.27 3.64
CA CYS A 83 10.59 8.90 3.44
C CYS A 83 11.57 8.33 4.47
N PRO A 84 12.64 7.61 4.06
CA PRO A 84 13.61 7.04 4.99
C PRO A 84 14.33 8.13 5.79
N SER A 85 14.62 9.29 5.19
CA SER A 85 15.32 10.40 5.85
C SER A 85 14.52 11.10 6.95
N CYS A 86 13.19 10.97 6.93
CA CYS A 86 12.31 11.65 7.88
C CYS A 86 11.52 10.70 8.78
N GLU A 87 11.69 9.39 8.59
CA GLU A 87 10.97 8.31 9.30
C GLU A 87 9.44 8.51 9.34
N ARG A 88 8.88 9.19 8.34
CA ARG A 88 7.46 9.56 8.29
C ARG A 88 6.89 9.49 6.88
N GLY A 89 5.59 9.29 6.80
CA GLY A 89 4.81 9.38 5.57
C GLY A 89 4.77 10.81 5.04
N VAL A 90 5.19 11.00 3.79
CA VAL A 90 5.21 12.28 3.09
C VAL A 90 4.43 12.23 1.78
N ARG A 91 3.90 13.38 1.35
CA ARG A 91 3.25 13.52 0.04
C ARG A 91 4.26 13.65 -1.10
N LYS A 92 5.43 14.24 -0.83
CA LYS A 92 6.57 14.36 -1.75
C LYS A 92 7.83 13.88 -1.02
N ILE A 93 8.63 13.06 -1.68
CA ILE A 93 9.92 12.61 -1.14
C ILE A 93 10.84 13.84 -1.09
N CYS A 94 11.45 14.11 0.07
CA CYS A 94 12.43 15.17 0.19
C CYS A 94 13.72 14.72 -0.52
N THR A 95 14.17 15.41 -1.57
CA THR A 95 15.46 15.16 -2.25
C THR A 95 16.63 15.85 -1.55
N ASP A 96 16.34 16.88 -0.75
CA ASP A 96 17.32 17.72 -0.08
C ASP A 96 16.88 18.01 1.35
N ASN A 97 17.84 18.11 2.28
CA ASN A 97 17.66 18.38 3.71
C ASN A 97 16.96 19.73 4.05
N LYS A 98 16.44 20.46 3.06
CA LYS A 98 15.76 21.76 3.21
C LYS A 98 14.27 21.75 2.86
N GLY A 99 13.72 20.63 2.38
CA GLY A 99 12.35 20.57 1.85
C GLY A 99 11.27 19.97 2.77
N CYS A 100 11.58 19.69 4.04
CA CYS A 100 10.63 19.03 4.93
C CYS A 100 10.08 20.06 5.96
N PRO A 101 8.80 20.49 5.87
CA PRO A 101 8.27 21.63 6.65
C PRO A 101 8.17 21.42 8.18
N ASN A 102 8.71 20.32 8.71
CA ASN A 102 8.83 20.04 10.14
C ASN A 102 9.86 18.91 10.37
N TYR A 103 11.13 19.11 9.99
CA TYR A 103 12.24 18.27 10.49
C TYR A 103 12.58 18.74 11.91
N ARG A 104 11.81 18.27 12.90
CA ARG A 104 12.20 18.42 14.31
C ARG A 104 13.24 17.35 14.57
N LYS A 105 14.54 17.71 14.54
CA LYS A 105 15.62 16.84 15.06
C LYS A 105 15.12 16.31 16.40
N LYS A 106 14.88 15.00 16.52
CA LYS A 106 14.82 14.40 17.85
C LYS A 106 16.21 14.59 18.43
N GLN A 107 16.37 15.58 19.31
CA GLN A 107 17.55 15.71 20.13
C GLN A 107 17.69 14.42 20.93
N ALA A 108 18.84 13.75 20.77
CA ALA A 108 19.35 12.81 21.74
C ALA A 108 20.15 13.61 22.78
#